data_AF-A0A5B9D666-F1
#
_entry.id   AF-A0A5B9D666-F1
#
_cell.length_a   1.000
_cell.length_b   1.000
_cell.length_c   1.000
_cell.angle_alpha   90.00
_cell.angle_beta   90.00
_cell.angle_gamma   90.00
#
_symmetry.space_group_name_H-M   'P 1'
#
loop_
_entity.id
_entity.type
_entity.pdbx_description
1 polymer ?
#
loop_
_entity_poly.entity_id
_entity_poly.type
_entity_poly.pdbx_seq_one_letter_code
_entity_poly.pdbx_strand_id
1 'polypeptide(L)'
;MNKMITIFRGFGLPEFQGKKVTKKHVLKLFGEPDKTILHNSFSYEMVYQKGISFFYLQEEEEIESLIETKKKKKTKPIKLVNEKPKPKNEEDSEIFMIGFVAPFSGRTEKGIKLNLNTMEDVFNKLGKSNWITTLNGKYWWVEQSRISFYIEKEENDLPQVFNEDVLLKKPIIRITVPLIEFLDDAVKNEFGLDKRTKEDFCIDGSLHVPIIDNEKAESICSKCGLVLSERMISMEKSGQRAFSTEERNKREQHGSPINPLMPDLQLSTMIDKRAAMPEPLRKAVKWDSRYTWKQRNMIQATSEIKRIGELLNLPQHVKIYAVNLYRKAFQLGLLKGRSIKAMVAASLYYACGAEQIPRTLGEIAKVTDSTFHNITKCYQSLIKELNLPSPTIVPGLLVSKYVTDLKLDYRIQILAGRILDKYEKRYTLSGKDPKGLVAAAIYIAAHYHRIKISQTKVSRAIGITEVTLRNRLNEMKKFMPDYKRS
;
A
#
# COMPACT_ATOMS: atom_id res chain seq x y z
N MET A 1 -46.98 14.08 27.11
CA MET A 1 -45.67 14.65 27.47
C MET A 1 -44.59 14.01 26.61
N ASN A 2 -43.90 14.78 25.77
CA ASN A 2 -42.83 14.26 24.90
C ASN A 2 -41.59 13.90 25.75
N LYS A 3 -41.34 12.61 25.98
CA LYS A 3 -40.01 12.15 26.41
C LYS A 3 -39.04 12.45 25.28
N MET A 4 -38.15 13.43 25.46
CA MET A 4 -37.03 13.65 24.56
C MET A 4 -36.22 12.36 24.47
N ILE A 5 -36.08 11.79 23.26
CA ILE A 5 -35.24 10.62 23.01
C ILE A 5 -33.81 11.04 23.36
N THR A 6 -33.32 10.53 24.48
CA THR A 6 -32.02 10.90 25.04
C THR A 6 -30.98 10.00 24.38
N ILE A 7 -30.13 10.62 23.56
CA ILE A 7 -29.13 9.91 22.78
C ILE A 7 -27.93 9.61 23.71
N PHE A 8 -27.52 8.35 23.81
CA PHE A 8 -26.51 7.89 24.75
C PHE A 8 -25.21 7.53 24.01
N ARG A 9 -24.06 7.62 24.70
CA ARG A 9 -22.68 7.41 24.22
C ARG A 9 -22.47 7.60 22.71
N GLY A 10 -22.11 8.83 22.33
CA GLY A 10 -21.65 9.13 20.98
C GLY A 10 -22.73 9.09 19.89
N PHE A 11 -23.87 9.75 20.14
CA PHE A 11 -25.00 9.90 19.18
C PHE A 11 -25.80 8.60 18.84
N GLY A 12 -25.66 7.50 19.58
CA GLY A 12 -26.44 6.26 19.37
C GLY A 12 -27.82 6.17 20.05
N LEU A 13 -28.75 5.40 19.47
CA LEU A 13 -30.01 5.02 20.12
C LEU A 13 -29.75 3.91 21.16
N PRO A 14 -30.31 4.00 22.39
CA PRO A 14 -30.03 3.03 23.47
C PRO A 14 -30.53 1.60 23.18
N GLU A 15 -31.51 1.45 22.28
CA GLU A 15 -32.11 0.17 21.90
C GLU A 15 -31.15 -0.74 21.10
N PHE A 16 -30.09 -0.18 20.52
CA PHE A 16 -29.17 -0.86 19.60
C PHE A 16 -27.76 -1.10 20.17
N GLN A 17 -27.56 -0.87 21.47
CA GLN A 17 -26.24 -0.98 22.09
C GLN A 17 -25.75 -2.44 22.20
N GLY A 18 -24.51 -2.70 21.74
CA GLY A 18 -23.80 -3.96 21.94
C GLY A 18 -24.39 -5.20 21.24
N LYS A 19 -25.26 -5.00 20.24
CA LYS A 19 -25.96 -6.09 19.52
C LYS A 19 -25.85 -5.88 18.01
N LYS A 20 -25.72 -6.97 17.25
CA LYS A 20 -25.88 -6.97 15.79
C LYS A 20 -27.31 -6.55 15.45
N VAL A 21 -27.45 -5.40 14.79
CA VAL A 21 -28.74 -4.89 14.32
C VAL A 21 -28.93 -5.33 12.87
N THR A 22 -30.02 -6.04 12.57
CA THR A 22 -30.40 -6.41 11.21
C THR A 22 -31.59 -5.59 10.74
N LYS A 23 -31.82 -5.55 9.43
CA LYS A 23 -33.00 -4.92 8.80
C LYS A 23 -34.31 -5.40 9.43
N LYS A 24 -34.43 -6.70 9.72
CA LYS A 24 -35.55 -7.30 10.47
C LYS A 24 -35.77 -6.70 11.86
N HIS A 25 -34.71 -6.39 12.60
CA HIS A 25 -34.83 -5.74 13.91
C HIS A 25 -35.35 -4.31 13.81
N VAL A 26 -34.91 -3.54 12.81
CA VAL A 26 -35.41 -2.17 12.58
C VAL A 26 -36.85 -2.17 12.06
N LEU A 27 -37.20 -3.03 11.11
CA LEU A 27 -38.59 -3.17 10.63
C LEU A 27 -39.56 -3.54 11.78
N LYS A 28 -39.13 -4.36 12.73
CA LYS A 28 -39.95 -4.72 13.92
C LYS A 28 -40.14 -3.56 14.91
N LEU A 29 -39.21 -2.61 14.98
CA LEU A 29 -39.23 -1.50 15.94
C LEU A 29 -39.83 -0.21 15.35
N PHE A 30 -39.55 0.08 14.08
CA PHE A 30 -39.94 1.33 13.41
C PHE A 30 -41.01 1.14 12.31
N GLY A 31 -41.34 -0.10 11.94
CA GLY A 31 -42.26 -0.40 10.84
C GLY A 31 -41.59 -0.29 9.47
N GLU A 32 -42.41 -0.30 8.42
CA GLU A 32 -41.95 -0.09 7.04
C GLU A 32 -41.37 1.33 6.85
N PRO A 33 -40.29 1.48 6.06
CA PRO A 33 -39.68 2.78 5.81
C PRO A 33 -40.51 3.63 4.85
N ASP A 34 -40.59 4.94 5.09
CA ASP A 34 -41.33 5.86 4.23
C ASP A 34 -40.71 5.97 2.83
N LYS A 35 -39.37 5.89 2.75
CA LYS A 35 -38.60 5.87 1.50
C LYS A 35 -37.37 5.01 1.66
N THR A 36 -37.02 4.25 0.62
CA THR A 36 -35.75 3.54 0.51
C THR A 36 -34.95 4.13 -0.66
N ILE A 37 -33.72 4.59 -0.38
CA ILE A 37 -32.84 5.26 -1.36
C ILE A 37 -31.62 4.38 -1.60
N LEU A 38 -31.30 4.06 -2.86
CA LEU A 38 -30.07 3.35 -3.21
C LEU A 38 -28.92 4.34 -3.44
N HIS A 39 -27.84 4.21 -2.67
CA HIS A 39 -26.62 5.00 -2.82
C HIS A 39 -25.51 4.18 -3.48
N ASN A 40 -24.87 4.79 -4.49
CA ASN A 40 -23.65 4.31 -5.16
C ASN A 40 -23.63 2.85 -5.66
N SER A 41 -24.78 2.19 -5.78
CA SER A 41 -24.96 0.78 -6.21
C SER A 41 -24.55 -0.30 -5.19
N PHE A 42 -24.34 0.04 -3.91
CA PHE A 42 -23.88 -0.95 -2.90
C PHE A 42 -24.56 -0.82 -1.52
N SER A 43 -25.26 0.29 -1.24
CA SER A 43 -25.85 0.55 0.07
C SER A 43 -27.24 1.17 -0.04
N TYR A 44 -28.18 0.70 0.76
CA TYR A 44 -29.53 1.24 0.85
C TYR A 44 -29.70 2.09 2.11
N GLU A 45 -30.40 3.22 1.98
CA GLU A 45 -30.83 4.09 3.08
C GLU A 45 -32.35 3.95 3.27
N MET A 46 -32.78 3.43 4.42
CA MET A 46 -34.18 3.44 4.85
C MET A 46 -34.45 4.73 5.61
N VAL A 47 -35.33 5.60 5.10
CA VAL A 47 -35.67 6.91 5.67
C VAL A 47 -37.02 6.85 6.36
N TYR A 48 -37.10 7.39 7.58
CA TYR A 48 -38.31 7.48 8.40
C TYR A 48 -38.70 8.94 8.70
N GLN A 49 -40.01 9.21 8.77
CA GLN A 49 -40.63 10.55 8.96
C GLN A 49 -40.07 11.41 10.10
N LYS A 50 -39.44 10.81 11.12
CA LYS A 50 -38.83 11.53 12.26
C LYS A 50 -37.40 12.03 12.00
N GLY A 51 -36.92 11.97 10.76
CA GLY A 51 -35.56 12.39 10.40
C GLY A 51 -34.48 11.39 10.81
N ILE A 52 -34.85 10.11 10.94
CA ILE A 52 -33.93 9.00 11.21
C ILE A 52 -33.78 8.21 9.92
N SER A 53 -32.55 7.83 9.57
CA SER A 53 -32.29 6.86 8.50
C SER A 53 -31.35 5.75 8.93
N PHE A 54 -31.47 4.58 8.30
CA PHE A 54 -30.66 3.40 8.59
C PHE A 54 -30.01 2.89 7.31
N PHE A 55 -28.72 2.52 7.38
CA PHE A 55 -27.95 2.07 6.22
C PHE A 55 -27.58 0.58 6.34
N TYR A 56 -27.87 -0.17 5.29
CA TYR A 56 -27.44 -1.56 5.13
C TYR A 56 -26.78 -1.78 3.76
N LEU A 57 -25.92 -2.79 3.67
CA LEU A 57 -25.23 -3.15 2.43
C LEU A 57 -26.06 -4.18 1.63
N GLN A 58 -25.90 -4.16 0.31
CA GLN A 58 -26.39 -5.21 -0.58
C GLN A 58 -25.42 -6.41 -0.53
N GLU A 59 -25.94 -7.64 -0.34
CA GLU A 59 -25.09 -8.85 -0.34
C GLU A 59 -24.61 -9.19 -1.76
N GLU A 60 -23.39 -9.74 -1.87
CA GLU A 60 -22.67 -9.86 -3.16
C GLU A 60 -23.36 -10.78 -4.19
N GLU A 61 -24.22 -11.72 -3.75
CA GLU A 61 -24.90 -12.69 -4.64
C GLU A 61 -25.84 -12.01 -5.66
N GLU A 62 -26.48 -10.89 -5.30
CA GLU A 62 -27.33 -10.14 -6.23
C GLU A 62 -26.53 -9.44 -7.33
N ILE A 63 -25.32 -8.98 -6.99
CA ILE A 63 -24.42 -8.27 -7.91
C ILE A 63 -23.94 -9.24 -8.99
N GLU A 64 -23.62 -10.49 -8.64
CA GLU A 64 -23.32 -11.53 -9.64
C GLU A 64 -24.51 -11.81 -10.56
N SER A 65 -25.74 -11.84 -10.05
CA SER A 65 -26.95 -12.04 -10.88
C SER A 65 -27.19 -10.89 -11.87
N LEU A 66 -26.92 -9.65 -11.48
CA LEU A 66 -27.04 -8.45 -12.32
C LEU A 66 -25.90 -8.36 -13.35
N ILE A 67 -24.71 -8.87 -13.03
CA ILE A 67 -23.59 -8.99 -13.96
C ILE A 67 -23.84 -10.15 -14.94
N GLU A 68 -24.38 -11.28 -14.50
CA GLU A 68 -24.77 -12.41 -15.36
C GLU A 68 -25.87 -12.02 -16.34
N THR A 69 -26.92 -11.32 -15.91
CA THR A 69 -28.02 -10.89 -16.80
C THR A 69 -27.54 -9.87 -17.84
N LYS A 70 -26.59 -8.98 -17.48
CA LYS A 70 -25.90 -8.11 -18.45
C LYS A 70 -24.99 -8.89 -19.41
N LYS A 71 -24.30 -9.94 -18.95
CA LYS A 71 -23.48 -10.82 -19.81
C LYS A 71 -24.33 -11.69 -20.75
N LYS A 72 -25.44 -12.27 -20.28
CA LYS A 72 -26.35 -13.14 -21.04
C LYS A 72 -27.03 -12.46 -22.23
N LYS A 73 -27.01 -11.11 -22.33
CA LYS A 73 -27.40 -10.37 -23.54
C LYS A 73 -26.34 -10.39 -24.67
N LYS A 74 -25.16 -11.00 -24.48
CA LYS A 74 -24.18 -11.27 -25.54
C LYS A 74 -23.63 -12.70 -25.42
N THR A 75 -23.87 -13.48 -26.49
CA THR A 75 -23.42 -14.87 -26.78
C THR A 75 -24.15 -16.05 -26.11
N LYS A 76 -24.20 -17.17 -26.85
CA LYS A 76 -24.92 -18.43 -26.55
C LYS A 76 -24.19 -19.28 -25.47
N PRO A 77 -24.89 -20.20 -24.78
CA PRO A 77 -24.41 -20.77 -23.52
C PRO A 77 -23.47 -21.98 -23.68
N ILE A 78 -22.58 -22.15 -22.71
CA ILE A 78 -21.92 -23.41 -22.39
C ILE A 78 -22.41 -23.83 -20.99
N LYS A 79 -22.84 -25.09 -20.84
CA LYS A 79 -23.28 -25.64 -19.55
C LYS A 79 -22.07 -25.89 -18.65
N LEU A 80 -22.08 -25.31 -17.45
CA LEU A 80 -21.33 -25.81 -16.31
C LEU A 80 -22.31 -25.98 -15.15
N VAL A 81 -22.33 -27.18 -14.58
CA VAL A 81 -23.04 -27.48 -13.34
C VAL A 81 -22.22 -26.89 -12.21
N ASN A 82 -22.81 -25.98 -11.45
CA ASN A 82 -22.38 -25.61 -10.10
C ASN A 82 -23.66 -25.39 -9.30
N GLU A 83 -23.71 -25.98 -8.11
CA GLU A 83 -24.82 -25.80 -7.18
C GLU A 83 -24.86 -24.35 -6.72
N LYS A 84 -26.03 -23.71 -6.82
CA LYS A 84 -26.20 -22.37 -6.26
C LYS A 84 -26.25 -22.47 -4.74
N PRO A 85 -25.52 -21.64 -3.98
CA PRO A 85 -25.90 -21.41 -2.59
C PRO A 85 -27.35 -20.90 -2.54
N LYS A 86 -28.06 -21.25 -1.48
CA LYS A 86 -29.42 -20.72 -1.26
C LYS A 86 -29.28 -19.26 -0.82
N PRO A 87 -30.02 -18.31 -1.41
CA PRO A 87 -29.97 -16.92 -0.97
C PRO A 87 -30.39 -16.85 0.50
N LYS A 88 -29.60 -16.12 1.31
CA LYS A 88 -30.09 -15.65 2.61
C LYS A 88 -31.14 -14.57 2.37
N ASN A 89 -32.11 -14.49 3.29
CA ASN A 89 -33.22 -13.57 3.11
C ASN A 89 -32.75 -12.12 3.27
N GLU A 90 -33.25 -11.24 2.40
CA GLU A 90 -32.97 -9.79 2.39
C GLU A 90 -33.39 -9.05 3.70
N GLU A 91 -34.01 -9.77 4.64
CA GLU A 91 -34.35 -9.29 5.99
C GLU A 91 -33.18 -9.35 6.98
N ASP A 92 -32.21 -10.25 6.75
CA ASP A 92 -31.12 -10.53 7.69
C ASP A 92 -29.90 -9.60 7.51
N SER A 93 -29.92 -8.72 6.51
CA SER A 93 -28.84 -7.75 6.23
C SER A 93 -28.50 -6.91 7.46
N GLU A 94 -27.21 -6.86 7.83
CA GLU A 94 -26.71 -6.07 8.97
C GLU A 94 -26.72 -4.56 8.66
N ILE A 95 -27.19 -3.77 9.63
CA ILE A 95 -27.23 -2.32 9.56
C ILE A 95 -25.92 -1.76 10.10
N PHE A 96 -25.17 -1.06 9.25
CA PHE A 96 -23.85 -0.57 9.58
C PHE A 96 -23.83 0.85 10.14
N MET A 97 -24.86 1.66 9.88
CA MET A 97 -24.90 3.07 10.25
C MET A 97 -26.33 3.57 10.49
N ILE A 98 -26.49 4.55 11.37
CA ILE A 98 -27.70 5.37 11.54
C ILE A 98 -27.38 6.80 11.10
N GLY A 99 -28.30 7.44 10.38
CA GLY A 99 -28.28 8.86 10.05
C GLY A 99 -29.38 9.62 10.79
N PHE A 100 -29.08 10.88 11.12
CA PHE A 100 -30.01 11.83 11.72
C PHE A 100 -29.99 13.12 10.91
N VAL A 101 -31.18 13.59 10.54
CA VAL A 101 -31.45 14.80 9.74
C VAL A 101 -32.63 15.54 10.37
N ALA A 102 -32.75 16.85 10.18
CA ALA A 102 -33.95 17.59 10.57
C ALA A 102 -35.22 16.94 9.97
N PRO A 103 -36.34 16.80 10.71
CA PRO A 103 -36.69 17.50 11.96
C PRO A 103 -36.34 16.73 13.27
N PHE A 104 -35.36 15.83 13.26
CA PHE A 104 -34.97 15.08 14.47
C PHE A 104 -34.56 15.97 15.65
N SER A 105 -35.18 15.79 16.81
CA SER A 105 -35.13 16.70 17.96
C SER A 105 -34.25 16.23 19.15
N GLY A 106 -33.33 15.30 18.91
CA GLY A 106 -32.41 14.76 19.92
C GLY A 106 -31.18 15.63 20.21
N ARG A 107 -30.43 15.26 21.26
CA ARG A 107 -29.13 15.87 21.67
C ARG A 107 -28.12 14.80 22.08
N THR A 108 -26.83 15.04 21.88
CA THR A 108 -25.77 14.19 22.48
C THR A 108 -25.64 14.36 23.99
N GLU A 109 -24.87 13.46 24.61
CA GLU A 109 -24.23 13.64 25.93
C GLU A 109 -23.48 14.97 26.04
N LYS A 110 -22.64 15.34 25.05
CA LYS A 110 -21.97 16.65 24.97
C LYS A 110 -22.89 17.81 24.53
N GLY A 111 -24.20 17.56 24.45
CA GLY A 111 -25.22 18.58 24.20
C GLY A 111 -25.16 19.24 22.82
N ILE A 112 -24.67 18.54 21.79
CA ILE A 112 -24.74 19.01 20.39
C ILE A 112 -26.14 18.64 19.85
N LYS A 113 -26.78 19.57 19.13
CA LYS A 113 -28.07 19.42 18.47
C LYS A 113 -27.96 19.78 16.98
N LEU A 114 -28.67 19.05 16.13
CA LEU A 114 -28.81 19.38 14.71
C LEU A 114 -29.40 20.79 14.53
N ASN A 115 -28.95 21.50 13.48
CA ASN A 115 -29.33 22.86 13.10
C ASN A 115 -29.14 23.98 14.15
N LEU A 116 -28.72 23.66 15.39
CA LEU A 116 -28.53 24.64 16.48
C LEU A 116 -27.06 24.84 16.86
N ASN A 117 -26.21 23.84 16.64
CA ASN A 117 -24.77 23.93 16.88
C ASN A 117 -23.99 24.03 15.56
N THR A 118 -22.88 24.77 15.60
CA THR A 118 -21.94 24.93 14.48
C THR A 118 -20.82 23.89 14.55
N MET A 119 -20.00 23.79 13.50
CA MET A 119 -18.80 22.94 13.56
C MET A 119 -17.72 23.45 14.52
N GLU A 120 -17.71 24.76 14.81
CA GLU A 120 -16.89 25.33 15.88
C GLU A 120 -17.27 24.76 17.26
N ASP A 121 -18.58 24.60 17.56
CA ASP A 121 -19.04 23.93 18.78
C ASP A 121 -18.61 22.46 18.85
N VAL A 122 -18.59 21.76 17.70
CA VAL A 122 -18.08 20.38 17.61
C VAL A 122 -16.61 20.38 17.99
N PHE A 123 -15.80 21.25 17.38
CA PHE A 123 -14.35 21.27 17.59
C PHE A 123 -13.98 21.67 19.02
N ASN A 124 -14.71 22.61 19.61
CA ASN A 124 -14.52 23.01 21.02
C ASN A 124 -14.91 21.90 22.01
N LYS A 125 -15.87 21.04 21.68
CA LYS A 125 -16.36 19.97 22.57
C LYS A 125 -15.71 18.61 22.37
N LEU A 126 -15.23 18.30 21.16
CA LEU A 126 -14.72 16.98 20.75
C LEU A 126 -13.25 17.01 20.27
N GLY A 127 -12.66 18.19 20.06
CA GLY A 127 -11.29 18.38 19.59
C GLY A 127 -11.22 18.80 18.11
N LYS A 128 -10.03 19.14 17.59
CA LYS A 128 -9.86 19.37 16.14
C LYS A 128 -9.61 18.04 15.42
N SER A 129 -10.14 17.87 14.21
CA SER A 129 -9.80 16.76 13.32
C SER A 129 -9.90 17.15 11.84
N ASN A 130 -9.51 16.23 10.95
CA ASN A 130 -9.37 16.50 9.53
C ASN A 130 -10.73 16.53 8.81
N TRP A 131 -10.89 17.49 7.91
CA TRP A 131 -12.03 17.58 7.01
C TRP A 131 -11.96 16.55 5.89
N ILE A 132 -13.11 15.97 5.54
CA ILE A 132 -13.26 14.94 4.53
C ILE A 132 -14.33 15.40 3.52
N THR A 133 -14.11 15.15 2.24
CA THR A 133 -15.13 15.31 1.21
C THR A 133 -14.90 14.37 0.02
N THR A 134 -15.95 14.12 -0.75
CA THR A 134 -15.87 13.50 -2.08
C THR A 134 -16.06 14.55 -3.17
N LEU A 135 -15.39 14.35 -4.32
CA LEU A 135 -15.39 15.28 -5.46
C LEU A 135 -16.81 15.65 -5.93
N ASN A 136 -17.72 14.67 -5.95
CA ASN A 136 -19.12 14.86 -6.36
C ASN A 136 -20.10 14.88 -5.16
N GLY A 137 -19.59 14.93 -3.92
CA GLY A 137 -20.41 14.91 -2.72
C GLY A 137 -20.99 16.29 -2.41
N LYS A 138 -22.28 16.34 -2.07
CA LYS A 138 -23.00 17.58 -1.67
C LYS A 138 -22.58 18.14 -0.31
N TYR A 139 -21.74 17.43 0.43
CA TYR A 139 -21.40 17.75 1.81
C TYR A 139 -19.88 17.84 2.05
N TRP A 140 -19.49 18.74 2.93
CA TRP A 140 -18.27 18.62 3.73
C TRP A 140 -18.61 17.87 5.01
N TRP A 141 -17.74 16.99 5.49
CA TRP A 141 -17.93 16.38 6.80
C TRP A 141 -16.63 16.21 7.57
N VAL A 142 -16.78 16.05 8.87
CA VAL A 142 -15.68 15.77 9.79
C VAL A 142 -16.08 14.58 10.64
N GLU A 143 -15.16 13.62 10.79
CA GLU A 143 -15.32 12.47 11.69
C GLU A 143 -14.62 12.75 13.02
N GLN A 144 -15.34 12.58 14.13
CA GLN A 144 -14.82 12.70 15.50
C GLN A 144 -15.48 11.71 16.44
N SER A 145 -14.68 10.99 17.22
CA SER A 145 -15.16 9.92 18.13
C SER A 145 -16.09 8.92 17.41
N ARG A 146 -15.75 8.56 16.15
CA ARG A 146 -16.53 7.72 15.23
C ARG A 146 -17.87 8.31 14.75
N ILE A 147 -18.15 9.60 15.00
CA ILE A 147 -19.37 10.29 14.58
C ILE A 147 -19.03 11.23 13.44
N SER A 148 -19.78 11.17 12.33
CA SER A 148 -19.59 12.07 11.19
C SER A 148 -20.59 13.22 11.23
N PHE A 149 -20.09 14.45 11.22
CA PHE A 149 -20.87 15.69 11.23
C PHE A 149 -20.81 16.35 9.86
N TYR A 150 -21.96 16.66 9.25
CA TYR A 150 -22.06 17.12 7.86
C TYR A 150 -22.57 18.57 7.75
N ILE A 151 -21.93 19.34 6.87
CA ILE A 151 -22.36 20.65 6.36
C ILE A 151 -22.58 20.55 4.85
N GLU A 152 -23.55 21.30 4.32
CA GLU A 152 -23.84 21.42 2.89
C GLU A 152 -22.84 22.34 2.16
N LYS A 153 -22.43 21.94 0.95
CA LYS A 153 -21.61 22.77 0.04
C LYS A 153 -22.48 23.83 -0.62
N GLU A 154 -21.93 25.03 -0.82
CA GLU A 154 -22.56 26.01 -1.70
C GLU A 154 -22.26 25.66 -3.16
N GLU A 155 -23.16 26.01 -4.09
CA GLU A 155 -22.99 25.70 -5.53
C GLU A 155 -21.75 26.39 -6.15
N ASN A 156 -21.24 27.44 -5.50
CA ASN A 156 -20.02 28.15 -5.88
C ASN A 156 -18.73 27.56 -5.27
N ASP A 157 -18.80 26.57 -4.36
CA ASP A 157 -17.64 25.90 -3.76
C ASP A 157 -16.97 24.95 -4.77
N LEU A 158 -16.22 25.53 -5.72
CA LEU A 158 -15.24 24.78 -6.51
C LEU A 158 -14.29 24.03 -5.55
N PRO A 159 -13.94 22.74 -5.81
CA PRO A 159 -13.28 21.86 -4.84
C PRO A 159 -11.81 22.19 -4.52
N GLN A 160 -11.38 23.44 -4.75
CA GLN A 160 -10.02 23.95 -4.53
C GLN A 160 -9.95 25.12 -3.53
N VAL A 161 -11.06 25.76 -3.15
CA VAL A 161 -11.06 26.87 -2.17
C VAL A 161 -11.61 26.38 -0.83
N PHE A 162 -10.82 25.59 -0.12
CA PHE A 162 -11.14 25.18 1.25
C PHE A 162 -10.81 26.32 2.23
N ASN A 163 -11.82 26.99 2.77
CA ASN A 163 -11.67 28.03 3.79
C ASN A 163 -12.27 27.56 5.12
N GLU A 164 -11.41 27.11 6.04
CA GLU A 164 -11.80 26.51 7.31
C GLU A 164 -12.63 27.48 8.19
N ASP A 165 -12.25 28.76 8.24
CA ASP A 165 -12.89 29.78 9.10
C ASP A 165 -14.34 30.08 8.72
N VAL A 166 -14.72 29.84 7.46
CA VAL A 166 -16.09 29.99 6.96
C VAL A 166 -16.90 28.73 7.25
N LEU A 167 -16.30 27.54 7.07
CA LEU A 167 -16.96 26.26 7.30
C LEU A 167 -17.24 26.00 8.79
N LEU A 168 -16.34 26.42 9.68
CA LEU A 168 -16.51 26.27 11.14
C LEU A 168 -17.81 26.93 11.66
N LYS A 169 -18.22 28.05 11.04
CA LYS A 169 -19.41 28.83 11.45
C LYS A 169 -20.73 28.27 10.92
N LYS A 170 -20.72 27.28 10.02
CA LYS A 170 -21.94 26.70 9.45
C LYS A 170 -22.61 25.71 10.43
N PRO A 171 -23.95 25.63 10.46
CA PRO A 171 -24.68 24.70 11.30
C PRO A 171 -24.59 23.26 10.79
N ILE A 172 -24.69 22.29 11.70
CA ILE A 172 -24.66 20.86 11.38
C ILE A 172 -26.04 20.42 10.86
N ILE A 173 -26.10 19.98 9.60
CA ILE A 173 -27.35 19.61 8.91
C ILE A 173 -27.68 18.12 9.07
N ARG A 174 -26.65 17.27 9.11
CA ARG A 174 -26.77 15.82 9.23
C ARG A 174 -25.67 15.27 10.13
N ILE A 175 -26.00 14.21 10.88
CA ILE A 175 -25.06 13.44 11.69
C ILE A 175 -25.22 11.97 11.32
N THR A 176 -24.14 11.22 11.22
CA THR A 176 -24.20 9.75 11.11
C THR A 176 -23.33 9.07 12.16
N VAL A 177 -23.79 7.90 12.61
CA VAL A 177 -23.16 7.07 13.64
C VAL A 177 -23.06 5.64 13.14
N PRO A 178 -21.86 5.04 13.10
CA PRO A 178 -21.70 3.63 12.78
C PRO A 178 -22.25 2.77 13.94
N LEU A 179 -23.06 1.78 13.59
CA LEU A 179 -23.57 0.76 14.51
C LEU A 179 -22.64 -0.45 14.62
N ILE A 180 -21.85 -0.71 13.58
CA ILE A 180 -20.80 -1.71 13.64
C ILE A 180 -19.69 -1.16 14.53
N GLU A 181 -19.45 -1.85 15.64
CA GLU A 181 -18.13 -1.88 16.24
C GLU A 181 -17.16 -2.39 15.16
N PHE A 182 -16.47 -1.47 14.50
CA PHE A 182 -15.23 -1.83 13.86
C PHE A 182 -14.34 -2.38 14.98
N LEU A 183 -14.16 -3.70 14.95
CA LEU A 183 -13.08 -4.37 15.65
C LEU A 183 -11.81 -3.66 15.21
N ASP A 184 -11.11 -3.00 16.14
CA ASP A 184 -9.76 -2.46 15.90
C ASP A 184 -8.71 -3.61 15.86
N ASP A 185 -9.15 -4.79 15.39
CA ASP A 185 -8.60 -6.15 15.51
C ASP A 185 -8.97 -7.00 14.26
N ALA A 186 -8.11 -7.08 13.24
CA ALA A 186 -8.12 -8.18 12.24
C ALA A 186 -6.66 -8.58 11.94
N VAL A 187 -6.26 -9.80 11.54
CA VAL A 187 -4.82 -10.22 11.64
C VAL A 187 -3.86 -9.68 10.55
N LYS A 188 -2.64 -9.28 10.96
CA LYS A 188 -1.65 -8.35 10.31
C LYS A 188 -1.19 -8.65 8.87
N ASN A 189 -0.86 -7.57 8.13
CA ASN A 189 -0.48 -7.64 6.70
C ASN A 189 0.98 -7.21 6.42
N GLU A 190 1.53 -7.71 5.30
CA GLU A 190 2.91 -7.56 4.78
C GLU A 190 3.45 -6.11 4.63
N PHE A 191 2.62 -5.08 4.84
CA PHE A 191 2.99 -3.66 4.75
C PHE A 191 3.06 -2.95 6.11
N GLY A 192 3.02 -3.69 7.22
CA GLY A 192 3.28 -3.18 8.57
C GLY A 192 2.11 -2.49 9.28
N LEU A 193 0.94 -2.37 8.65
CA LEU A 193 -0.24 -1.77 9.29
C LEU A 193 -0.87 -2.69 10.33
N ASP A 194 -1.23 -2.09 11.47
CA ASP A 194 -1.72 -2.78 12.65
C ASP A 194 -3.11 -3.39 12.50
N LYS A 195 -3.27 -4.47 13.25
CA LYS A 195 -4.14 -5.55 12.88
C LYS A 195 -3.78 -6.76 13.80
N ARG A 196 -4.73 -7.21 14.63
CA ARG A 196 -4.60 -8.21 15.72
C ARG A 196 -5.85 -9.10 15.80
N THR A 197 -5.96 -10.00 16.77
CA THR A 197 -7.16 -10.82 17.01
C THR A 197 -7.66 -10.67 18.45
N LYS A 198 -8.95 -10.98 18.64
CA LYS A 198 -9.74 -10.93 19.89
C LYS A 198 -9.11 -11.60 21.13
N GLU A 199 -8.00 -12.31 20.95
CA GLU A 199 -7.22 -13.04 21.95
C GLU A 199 -6.20 -12.12 22.67
N ASP A 200 -5.94 -10.91 22.14
CA ASP A 200 -4.96 -9.94 22.69
C ASP A 200 -5.48 -9.07 23.86
N PHE A 201 -6.74 -9.25 24.31
CA PHE A 201 -7.34 -8.44 25.39
C PHE A 201 -7.28 -9.13 26.77
N CYS A 202 -6.86 -8.40 27.82
CA CYS A 202 -7.14 -8.82 29.21
C CYS A 202 -8.65 -8.65 29.52
N ILE A 203 -9.16 -9.40 30.50
CA ILE A 203 -10.56 -9.42 30.97
C ILE A 203 -11.18 -8.02 31.16
N ASP A 204 -10.38 -7.02 31.55
CA ASP A 204 -10.82 -5.62 31.73
C ASP A 204 -11.12 -4.87 30.41
N GLY A 205 -11.03 -5.52 29.25
CA GLY A 205 -11.23 -4.92 27.93
C GLY A 205 -10.15 -3.89 27.53
N SER A 206 -9.04 -3.85 28.25
CA SER A 206 -7.93 -2.93 28.03
C SER A 206 -6.72 -3.63 27.44
N LEU A 207 -6.08 -2.96 26.47
CA LEU A 207 -4.90 -3.46 25.78
C LEU A 207 -3.68 -3.29 26.69
N HIS A 208 -3.13 -4.41 27.17
CA HIS A 208 -1.92 -4.46 27.97
C HIS A 208 -0.83 -5.22 27.22
N VAL A 209 0.44 -4.85 27.40
CA VAL A 209 1.55 -5.52 26.71
C VAL A 209 1.73 -6.93 27.32
N PRO A 210 1.68 -8.01 26.52
CA PRO A 210 1.98 -9.35 27.00
C PRO A 210 3.50 -9.54 27.20
N ILE A 211 3.86 -10.23 28.27
CA ILE A 211 5.19 -10.76 28.54
C ILE A 211 5.17 -12.23 28.12
N ILE A 212 6.16 -12.67 27.34
CA ILE A 212 6.30 -14.06 26.91
C ILE A 212 7.25 -14.75 27.89
N ASP A 213 6.72 -15.70 28.68
CA ASP A 213 7.51 -16.63 29.48
C ASP A 213 7.89 -17.82 28.59
N ASN A 214 9.14 -17.83 28.12
CA ASN A 214 9.68 -18.88 27.26
C ASN A 214 9.99 -20.19 28.01
N GLU A 215 10.06 -20.18 29.35
CA GLU A 215 10.35 -21.39 30.14
C GLU A 215 9.08 -22.21 30.35
N LYS A 216 7.94 -21.53 30.59
CA LYS A 216 6.62 -22.17 30.70
C LYS A 216 5.84 -22.24 29.38
N ALA A 217 6.29 -21.51 28.36
CA ALA A 217 5.57 -21.30 27.11
C ALA A 217 4.18 -20.64 27.31
N GLU A 218 4.15 -19.62 28.16
CA GLU A 218 2.95 -18.85 28.53
C GLU A 218 3.09 -17.39 28.07
N SER A 219 1.99 -16.78 27.59
CA SER A 219 1.93 -15.33 27.39
C SER A 219 1.09 -14.71 28.51
N ILE A 220 1.71 -13.83 29.29
CA ILE A 220 1.17 -13.31 30.56
C ILE A 220 0.96 -11.80 30.42
N CYS A 221 -0.20 -11.30 30.80
CA CYS A 221 -0.43 -9.85 30.82
C CYS A 221 0.42 -9.18 31.90
N SER A 222 1.28 -8.22 31.49
CA SER A 222 2.18 -7.46 32.37
C SER A 222 1.53 -6.76 33.57
N LYS A 223 0.22 -6.46 33.50
CA LYS A 223 -0.49 -5.69 34.53
C LYS A 223 -1.50 -6.50 35.33
N CYS A 224 -2.30 -7.36 34.66
CA CYS A 224 -3.35 -8.14 35.32
C CYS A 224 -2.87 -9.56 35.72
N GLY A 225 -1.67 -9.99 35.31
CA GLY A 225 -1.11 -11.32 35.64
C GLY A 225 -1.84 -12.50 34.97
N LEU A 226 -2.90 -12.23 34.21
CA LEU A 226 -3.68 -13.21 33.46
C LEU A 226 -2.81 -13.87 32.38
N VAL A 227 -2.85 -15.20 32.31
CA VAL A 227 -2.30 -15.95 31.19
C VAL A 227 -3.28 -15.85 30.02
N LEU A 228 -2.84 -15.24 28.91
CA LEU A 228 -3.62 -15.03 27.70
C LEU A 228 -3.52 -16.25 26.76
N SER A 229 -2.37 -16.91 26.73
CA SER A 229 -2.18 -18.20 26.06
C SER A 229 -1.20 -19.09 26.82
N GLU A 230 -1.51 -20.38 26.86
CA GLU A 230 -0.68 -21.44 27.45
C GLU A 230 -0.13 -22.36 26.35
N ARG A 231 0.97 -23.07 26.64
CA ARG A 231 1.54 -24.13 25.78
C ARG A 231 1.93 -23.63 24.38
N MET A 232 2.48 -22.43 24.27
CA MET A 232 2.96 -21.89 23.00
C MET A 232 4.06 -22.77 22.39
N ILE A 233 3.89 -23.16 21.13
CA ILE A 233 4.87 -23.97 20.41
C ILE A 233 5.97 -23.05 19.87
N SER A 234 7.18 -23.13 20.44
CA SER A 234 8.34 -22.39 19.93
C SER A 234 8.78 -22.91 18.56
N MET A 235 8.42 -22.19 17.49
CA MET A 235 8.91 -22.46 16.13
C MET A 235 10.37 -22.01 15.91
N GLU A 236 10.97 -21.27 16.85
CA GLU A 236 12.36 -20.80 16.73
C GLU A 236 13.38 -21.94 16.65
N LYS A 237 13.07 -23.09 17.27
CA LYS A 237 13.93 -24.27 17.33
C LYS A 237 13.49 -25.41 16.41
N SER A 238 12.37 -25.28 15.69
CA SER A 238 11.91 -26.32 14.76
C SER A 238 12.78 -26.35 13.50
N GLY A 239 13.85 -27.17 13.55
CA GLY A 239 14.63 -27.59 12.38
C GLY A 239 16.03 -26.98 12.21
N GLN A 240 16.51 -26.10 13.09
CA GLN A 240 17.75 -25.32 12.85
C GLN A 240 18.92 -25.52 13.84
N ARG A 241 19.09 -26.73 14.39
CA ARG A 241 20.43 -27.19 14.79
C ARG A 241 20.83 -28.42 13.99
N ALA A 242 21.74 -28.19 13.07
CA ALA A 242 22.59 -29.18 12.45
C ALA A 242 23.97 -28.54 12.29
N PHE A 243 24.99 -29.15 12.88
CA PHE A 243 26.36 -28.64 12.83
C PHE A 243 27.10 -29.11 11.57
N SER A 244 26.55 -30.12 10.87
CA SER A 244 27.01 -30.56 9.55
C SER A 244 25.88 -30.55 8.52
N THR A 245 26.26 -30.51 7.23
CA THR A 245 25.34 -30.61 6.09
C THR A 245 24.60 -31.94 6.05
N GLU A 246 25.23 -33.05 6.47
CA GLU A 246 24.60 -34.36 6.52
C GLU A 246 23.56 -34.47 7.65
N GLU A 247 23.87 -33.92 8.82
CA GLU A 247 22.95 -33.87 9.96
C GLU A 247 21.72 -33.00 9.63
N ARG A 248 21.91 -31.95 8.81
CA ARG A 248 20.84 -31.12 8.27
C ARG A 248 19.96 -31.93 7.32
N ASN A 249 20.54 -32.57 6.30
CA ASN A 249 19.79 -33.36 5.33
C ASN A 249 19.00 -34.52 5.97
N LYS A 250 19.50 -35.10 7.08
CA LYS A 250 18.79 -36.11 7.87
C LYS A 250 17.65 -35.55 8.75
N ARG A 251 17.70 -34.26 9.11
CA ARG A 251 16.70 -33.56 9.94
C ARG A 251 15.69 -32.74 9.14
N GLU A 252 15.88 -32.56 7.83
CA GLU A 252 14.91 -31.91 6.93
C GLU A 252 13.67 -32.82 6.72
N GLN A 253 12.72 -32.76 7.68
CA GLN A 253 11.46 -33.53 7.67
C GLN A 253 10.34 -32.88 6.82
N HIS A 254 10.60 -31.73 6.22
CA HIS A 254 9.68 -30.92 5.45
C HIS A 254 10.46 -30.19 4.35
N GLY A 255 9.80 -29.96 3.21
CA GLY A 255 10.45 -29.54 1.97
C GLY A 255 11.16 -28.18 2.03
N SER A 256 11.88 -27.86 0.95
CA SER A 256 12.68 -26.64 0.85
C SER A 256 11.89 -25.37 1.19
N PRO A 257 12.51 -24.38 1.86
CA PRO A 257 11.83 -23.13 2.19
C PRO A 257 11.32 -22.41 0.94
N ILE A 258 10.13 -21.82 1.04
CA ILE A 258 9.45 -21.09 -0.03
C ILE A 258 10.38 -20.00 -0.58
N ASN A 259 10.83 -20.15 -1.82
CA ASN A 259 11.66 -19.13 -2.47
C ASN A 259 10.79 -18.17 -3.31
N PRO A 260 10.57 -16.92 -2.87
CA PRO A 260 9.76 -15.96 -3.62
C PRO A 260 10.36 -15.58 -4.99
N LEU A 261 11.65 -15.87 -5.24
CA LEU A 261 12.31 -15.68 -6.54
C LEU A 261 12.07 -16.83 -7.54
N MET A 262 11.34 -17.88 -7.16
CA MET A 262 10.88 -18.91 -8.11
C MET A 262 9.50 -18.55 -8.67
N PRO A 263 9.19 -18.99 -9.91
CA PRO A 263 7.80 -19.10 -10.37
C PRO A 263 6.96 -19.86 -9.36
N ASP A 264 5.69 -19.47 -9.23
CA ASP A 264 4.68 -20.13 -8.38
C ASP A 264 5.14 -20.37 -6.91
N LEU A 265 6.05 -19.53 -6.41
CA LEU A 265 6.61 -19.59 -5.05
C LEU A 265 7.18 -20.98 -4.66
N GLN A 266 7.67 -21.76 -5.64
CA GLN A 266 8.18 -23.12 -5.41
C GLN A 266 7.12 -24.11 -4.87
N LEU A 267 5.82 -23.82 -5.07
CA LEU A 267 4.72 -24.75 -4.79
C LEU A 267 4.66 -25.93 -5.77
N SER A 268 5.30 -25.80 -6.94
CA SER A 268 5.48 -26.88 -7.91
C SER A 268 6.81 -27.59 -7.73
N THR A 269 6.78 -28.92 -7.73
CA THR A 269 7.98 -29.76 -7.82
C THR A 269 8.38 -29.93 -9.29
N MET A 270 9.68 -30.09 -9.55
CA MET A 270 10.20 -30.42 -10.88
C MET A 270 10.83 -31.81 -10.84
N ILE A 271 10.43 -32.67 -11.78
CA ILE A 271 11.03 -34.00 -11.92
C ILE A 271 12.36 -33.84 -12.66
N ASP A 272 13.47 -34.31 -12.08
CA ASP A 272 14.76 -34.29 -12.75
C ASP A 272 14.77 -35.24 -13.95
N LYS A 273 15.17 -34.71 -15.11
CA LYS A 273 15.23 -35.42 -16.39
C LYS A 273 16.55 -36.16 -16.59
N ARG A 274 17.54 -35.90 -15.74
CA ARG A 274 18.89 -36.50 -15.79
C ARG A 274 18.99 -37.80 -15.01
N ALA A 275 18.08 -38.03 -14.05
CA ALA A 275 17.99 -39.28 -13.31
C ALA A 275 17.66 -40.46 -14.23
N ALA A 276 18.23 -41.62 -13.95
CA ALA A 276 17.87 -42.86 -14.63
C ALA A 276 16.41 -43.23 -14.27
N MET A 277 15.50 -43.15 -15.24
CA MET A 277 14.06 -43.31 -14.99
C MET A 277 13.39 -44.32 -15.93
N PRO A 278 12.41 -45.10 -15.41
CA PRO A 278 11.63 -46.04 -16.21
C PRO A 278 10.75 -45.31 -17.24
N GLU A 279 10.44 -46.02 -18.33
CA GLU A 279 9.69 -45.49 -19.48
C GLU A 279 8.37 -44.74 -19.14
N PRO A 280 7.47 -45.23 -18.26
CA PRO A 280 6.26 -44.47 -17.89
C PRO A 280 6.56 -43.13 -17.20
N LEU A 281 7.59 -43.03 -16.35
CA LEU A 281 7.99 -41.75 -15.75
C LEU A 281 8.64 -40.81 -16.78
N ARG A 282 9.39 -41.35 -17.74
CA ARG A 282 9.92 -40.57 -18.88
C ARG A 282 8.81 -39.98 -19.73
N LYS A 283 7.71 -40.72 -19.93
CA LYS A 283 6.48 -40.21 -20.55
C LYS A 283 5.86 -39.11 -19.69
N ALA A 284 5.66 -39.32 -18.37
CA ALA A 284 5.13 -38.30 -17.48
C ALA A 284 5.92 -36.98 -17.52
N VAL A 285 7.27 -37.04 -17.48
CA VAL A 285 8.16 -35.88 -17.64
C VAL A 285 7.97 -35.15 -18.97
N LYS A 286 7.72 -35.88 -20.07
CA LYS A 286 7.43 -35.28 -21.37
C LYS A 286 6.09 -34.53 -21.35
N TRP A 287 5.09 -35.05 -20.65
CA TRP A 287 3.78 -34.40 -20.49
C TRP A 287 3.87 -33.15 -19.59
N ASP A 288 4.57 -33.25 -18.45
CA ASP A 288 4.85 -32.17 -17.50
C ASP A 288 5.63 -31.01 -18.13
N SER A 289 6.59 -31.32 -19.02
CA SER A 289 7.40 -30.29 -19.70
C SER A 289 6.62 -29.32 -20.60
N ARG A 290 5.31 -29.53 -20.80
CA ARG A 290 4.43 -28.66 -21.59
C ARG A 290 3.92 -27.47 -20.76
N TYR A 291 4.85 -26.59 -20.39
CA TYR A 291 4.52 -25.34 -19.73
C TYR A 291 3.55 -24.48 -20.54
N THR A 292 2.53 -23.96 -19.86
CA THR A 292 1.66 -22.91 -20.39
C THR A 292 2.48 -21.69 -20.81
N TRP A 293 1.95 -20.87 -21.72
CA TRP A 293 2.55 -19.56 -22.05
C TRP A 293 2.84 -18.72 -20.80
N LYS A 294 1.91 -18.74 -19.83
CA LYS A 294 2.01 -17.99 -18.56
C LYS A 294 3.22 -18.44 -17.74
N GLN A 295 3.38 -19.75 -17.54
CA GLN A 295 4.51 -20.32 -16.80
C GLN A 295 5.84 -20.04 -17.50
N ARG A 296 5.93 -20.24 -18.83
CA ARG A 296 7.16 -19.93 -19.59
C ARG A 296 7.57 -18.47 -19.47
N ASN A 297 6.61 -17.55 -19.56
CA ASN A 297 6.85 -16.12 -19.38
C ASN A 297 7.40 -15.81 -17.98
N MET A 298 6.80 -16.36 -16.91
CA MET A 298 7.27 -16.17 -15.53
C MET A 298 8.65 -16.79 -15.27
N ILE A 299 8.92 -18.00 -15.80
CA ILE A 299 10.24 -18.65 -15.72
C ILE A 299 11.31 -17.76 -16.38
N GLN A 300 11.06 -17.31 -17.61
CA GLN A 300 11.98 -16.41 -18.32
C GLN A 300 12.20 -15.11 -17.54
N ALA A 301 11.14 -14.46 -17.07
CA ALA A 301 11.23 -13.20 -16.34
C ALA A 301 12.01 -13.33 -15.01
N THR A 302 11.70 -14.35 -14.21
CA THR A 302 12.42 -14.59 -12.95
C THR A 302 13.88 -14.96 -13.17
N SER A 303 14.21 -15.70 -14.24
CA SER A 303 15.61 -15.96 -14.61
C SER A 303 16.37 -14.69 -15.03
N GLU A 304 15.73 -13.78 -15.79
CA GLU A 304 16.34 -12.51 -16.19
C GLU A 304 16.50 -11.56 -15.00
N ILE A 305 15.53 -11.50 -14.07
CA ILE A 305 15.66 -10.73 -12.82
C ILE A 305 16.85 -11.22 -11.99
N LYS A 306 17.04 -12.54 -11.87
CA LYS A 306 18.21 -13.13 -11.20
C LYS A 306 19.51 -12.73 -11.91
N ARG A 307 19.61 -12.99 -13.22
CA ARG A 307 20.80 -12.68 -14.05
C ARG A 307 21.20 -11.21 -13.98
N ILE A 308 20.27 -10.28 -14.21
CA ILE A 308 20.55 -8.83 -14.19
C ILE A 308 20.85 -8.37 -12.76
N GLY A 309 20.14 -8.91 -11.77
CA GLY A 309 20.38 -8.61 -10.36
C GLY A 309 21.76 -9.08 -9.87
N GLU A 310 22.25 -10.23 -10.33
CA GLU A 310 23.60 -10.72 -10.06
C GLU A 310 24.66 -9.85 -10.77
N LEU A 311 24.49 -9.56 -12.06
CA LEU A 311 25.40 -8.69 -12.82
C LEU A 311 25.51 -7.25 -12.29
N LEU A 312 24.49 -6.77 -11.56
CA LEU A 312 24.48 -5.45 -10.89
C LEU A 312 24.77 -5.51 -9.38
N ASN A 313 25.10 -6.69 -8.85
CA ASN A 313 25.30 -6.98 -7.42
C ASN A 313 24.18 -6.43 -6.53
N LEU A 314 22.93 -6.73 -6.89
CA LEU A 314 21.74 -6.29 -6.16
C LEU A 314 21.38 -7.26 -5.02
N PRO A 315 21.03 -6.73 -3.82
CA PRO A 315 20.55 -7.53 -2.71
C PRO A 315 19.32 -8.38 -3.04
N GLN A 316 19.12 -9.43 -2.24
CA GLN A 316 18.00 -10.35 -2.44
C GLN A 316 16.62 -9.68 -2.28
N HIS A 317 16.45 -8.74 -1.34
CA HIS A 317 15.18 -8.03 -1.15
C HIS A 317 14.76 -7.25 -2.41
N VAL A 318 15.68 -6.52 -3.07
CA VAL A 318 15.39 -5.81 -4.33
C VAL A 318 14.95 -6.77 -5.43
N LYS A 319 15.61 -7.93 -5.55
CA LYS A 319 15.24 -8.97 -6.53
C LYS A 319 13.84 -9.52 -6.24
N ILE A 320 13.48 -9.73 -4.98
CA ILE A 320 12.14 -10.18 -4.56
C ILE A 320 11.09 -9.13 -4.90
N TYR A 321 11.36 -7.86 -4.57
CA TYR A 321 10.44 -6.76 -4.85
C TYR A 321 10.21 -6.58 -6.36
N ALA A 322 11.25 -6.69 -7.19
CA ALA A 322 11.14 -6.69 -8.64
C ALA A 322 10.30 -7.86 -9.19
N VAL A 323 10.41 -9.07 -8.63
CA VAL A 323 9.54 -10.21 -8.99
C VAL A 323 8.10 -9.93 -8.61
N ASN A 324 7.83 -9.35 -7.44
CA ASN A 324 6.48 -9.04 -6.98
C ASN A 324 5.82 -7.94 -7.85
N LEU A 325 6.57 -6.91 -8.26
CA LEU A 325 6.10 -5.91 -9.24
C LEU A 325 5.79 -6.56 -10.60
N TYR A 326 6.66 -7.46 -11.07
CA TYR A 326 6.43 -8.20 -12.31
C TYR A 326 5.18 -9.09 -12.24
N ARG A 327 4.94 -9.79 -11.12
CA ARG A 327 3.72 -10.58 -10.87
C ARG A 327 2.46 -9.72 -10.96
N LYS A 328 2.45 -8.54 -10.30
CA LYS A 328 1.32 -7.59 -10.39
C LYS A 328 1.08 -7.12 -11.82
N ALA A 329 2.13 -6.72 -12.53
CA ALA A 329 2.04 -6.31 -13.94
C ALA A 329 1.56 -7.46 -14.87
N PHE A 330 1.92 -8.70 -14.57
CA PHE A 330 1.46 -9.89 -15.28
C PHE A 330 -0.03 -10.15 -15.06
N GLN A 331 -0.51 -10.05 -13.82
CA GLN A 331 -1.93 -10.24 -13.45
C GLN A 331 -2.84 -9.22 -14.15
N LEU A 332 -2.41 -7.95 -14.22
CA LEU A 332 -3.10 -6.89 -14.96
C LEU A 332 -2.97 -7.00 -16.50
N GLY A 333 -2.25 -8.00 -17.02
CA GLY A 333 -2.11 -8.24 -18.46
C GLY A 333 -1.22 -7.25 -19.21
N LEU A 334 -0.44 -6.43 -18.49
CA LEU A 334 0.37 -5.32 -19.04
C LEU A 334 1.51 -5.77 -19.97
N LEU A 335 1.78 -7.08 -20.07
CA LEU A 335 2.87 -7.60 -20.90
C LEU A 335 2.49 -7.82 -22.37
N LYS A 336 1.20 -7.80 -22.72
CA LYS A 336 0.75 -8.06 -24.09
C LYS A 336 1.35 -7.03 -25.05
N GLY A 337 2.09 -7.48 -26.05
CA GLY A 337 2.78 -6.61 -27.02
C GLY A 337 4.04 -5.89 -26.51
N ARG A 338 4.52 -6.19 -25.30
CA ARG A 338 5.75 -5.60 -24.72
C ARG A 338 6.85 -6.65 -24.55
N SER A 339 8.12 -6.24 -24.66
CA SER A 339 9.26 -7.14 -24.44
C SER A 339 9.38 -7.56 -22.97
N ILE A 340 9.52 -8.87 -22.74
CA ILE A 340 9.72 -9.45 -21.40
C ILE A 340 10.97 -8.85 -20.74
N LYS A 341 12.09 -8.78 -21.48
CA LYS A 341 13.37 -8.23 -21.00
C LYS A 341 13.25 -6.75 -20.64
N ALA A 342 12.55 -5.95 -21.44
CA ALA A 342 12.35 -4.53 -21.17
C ALA A 342 11.44 -4.28 -19.95
N MET A 343 10.42 -5.11 -19.73
CA MET A 343 9.58 -5.03 -18.53
C MET A 343 10.34 -5.47 -17.28
N VAL A 344 11.11 -6.56 -17.34
CA VAL A 344 12.00 -6.99 -16.25
C VAL A 344 12.96 -5.87 -15.85
N ALA A 345 13.62 -5.24 -16.83
CA ALA A 345 14.51 -4.10 -16.61
C ALA A 345 13.81 -2.92 -15.93
N ALA A 346 12.57 -2.62 -16.33
CA ALA A 346 11.75 -1.56 -15.74
C ALA A 346 11.32 -1.87 -14.30
N SER A 347 10.89 -3.10 -14.01
CA SER A 347 10.56 -3.55 -12.65
C SER A 347 11.78 -3.49 -11.72
N LEU A 348 12.95 -3.90 -12.22
CA LEU A 348 14.20 -3.85 -11.46
C LEU A 348 14.65 -2.41 -11.19
N TYR A 349 14.54 -1.52 -12.18
CA TYR A 349 14.85 -0.09 -12.02
C TYR A 349 13.94 0.58 -10.97
N TYR A 350 12.64 0.32 -11.04
CA TYR A 350 11.70 0.80 -10.02
C TYR A 350 12.06 0.26 -8.63
N ALA A 351 12.34 -1.04 -8.50
CA ALA A 351 12.69 -1.66 -7.23
C ALA A 351 13.97 -1.06 -6.63
N CYS A 352 14.99 -0.78 -7.45
CA CYS A 352 16.20 -0.08 -7.01
C CYS A 352 15.89 1.32 -6.47
N GLY A 353 15.01 2.07 -7.15
CA GLY A 353 14.62 3.42 -6.71
C GLY A 353 13.82 3.42 -5.40
N ALA A 354 12.90 2.47 -5.22
CA ALA A 354 12.09 2.35 -4.01
C ALA A 354 12.92 1.98 -2.77
N GLU A 355 13.86 1.03 -2.93
CA GLU A 355 14.77 0.57 -1.87
C GLU A 355 15.99 1.51 -1.67
N GLN A 356 15.97 2.69 -2.28
CA GLN A 356 17.05 3.69 -2.24
C GLN A 356 18.44 3.15 -2.66
N ILE A 357 18.49 2.11 -3.51
CA ILE A 357 19.75 1.59 -4.07
C ILE A 357 19.97 2.28 -5.42
N PRO A 358 20.86 3.28 -5.51
CA PRO A 358 21.02 4.05 -6.75
C PRO A 358 21.58 3.17 -7.87
N ARG A 359 20.76 2.95 -8.89
CA ARG A 359 21.12 2.39 -10.19
C ARG A 359 20.54 3.27 -11.26
N THR A 360 21.36 3.69 -12.22
CA THR A 360 20.87 4.57 -13.28
C THR A 360 20.32 3.75 -14.44
N LEU A 361 19.28 4.24 -15.12
CA LEU A 361 18.59 3.47 -16.17
C LEU A 361 19.55 3.01 -17.28
N GLY A 362 20.58 3.81 -17.58
CA GLY A 362 21.63 3.47 -18.53
C GLY A 362 22.59 2.35 -18.08
N GLU A 363 22.68 2.04 -16.78
CA GLU A 363 23.44 0.88 -16.28
C GLU A 363 22.66 -0.42 -16.50
N ILE A 364 21.37 -0.41 -16.15
CA ILE A 364 20.48 -1.54 -16.39
C ILE A 364 20.40 -1.81 -17.90
N ALA A 365 20.24 -0.75 -18.71
CA ALA A 365 20.22 -0.85 -20.18
C ALA A 365 21.51 -1.49 -20.77
N LYS A 366 22.68 -1.30 -20.16
CA LYS A 366 23.95 -1.93 -20.60
C LYS A 366 24.00 -3.44 -20.33
N VAL A 367 23.28 -3.92 -19.33
CA VAL A 367 23.26 -5.33 -18.87
C VAL A 367 22.12 -6.13 -19.51
N THR A 368 21.16 -5.43 -20.11
CA THR A 368 19.95 -5.99 -20.76
C THR A 368 20.02 -5.91 -22.27
N ASP A 369 19.53 -6.93 -22.96
CA ASP A 369 19.37 -6.93 -24.43
C ASP A 369 18.16 -6.08 -24.87
N SER A 370 18.01 -4.87 -24.35
CA SER A 370 16.85 -4.01 -24.57
C SER A 370 17.25 -2.54 -24.64
N THR A 371 16.73 -1.84 -25.65
CA THR A 371 17.05 -0.43 -25.88
C THR A 371 16.53 0.44 -24.74
N PHE A 372 17.29 1.48 -24.39
CA PHE A 372 16.94 2.46 -23.37
C PHE A 372 15.50 2.98 -23.51
N HIS A 373 15.10 3.33 -24.75
CA HIS A 373 13.75 3.80 -25.07
C HIS A 373 12.64 2.80 -24.73
N ASN A 374 12.85 1.51 -24.99
CA ASN A 374 11.87 0.46 -24.68
C ASN A 374 11.74 0.24 -23.16
N ILE A 375 12.84 0.33 -22.41
CA ILE A 375 12.81 0.24 -20.95
C ILE A 375 12.07 1.45 -20.36
N THR A 376 12.35 2.67 -20.83
CA THR A 376 11.64 3.89 -20.39
C THR A 376 10.13 3.80 -20.64
N LYS A 377 9.71 3.34 -21.83
CA LYS A 377 8.29 3.10 -22.14
C LYS A 377 7.64 2.07 -21.22
N CYS A 378 8.34 0.98 -20.91
CA CYS A 378 7.85 -0.03 -19.96
C CYS A 378 7.75 0.52 -18.54
N TYR A 379 8.74 1.30 -18.08
CA TYR A 379 8.75 1.96 -16.76
C TYR A 379 7.61 2.96 -16.59
N GLN A 380 7.39 3.85 -17.57
CA GLN A 380 6.25 4.78 -17.56
C GLN A 380 4.91 4.05 -17.53
N SER A 381 4.78 2.96 -18.30
CA SER A 381 3.59 2.11 -18.28
C SER A 381 3.40 1.44 -16.91
N LEU A 382 4.47 0.87 -16.34
CA LEU A 382 4.44 0.18 -15.06
C LEU A 382 4.01 1.12 -13.93
N ILE A 383 4.52 2.35 -13.89
CA ILE A 383 4.12 3.39 -12.93
C ILE A 383 2.63 3.75 -13.09
N LYS A 384 2.21 4.07 -14.31
CA LYS A 384 0.86 4.56 -14.59
C LYS A 384 -0.21 3.51 -14.28
N GLU A 385 0.04 2.25 -14.63
CA GLU A 385 -0.95 1.18 -14.55
C GLU A 385 -1.02 0.54 -13.15
N LEU A 386 0.07 0.60 -12.37
CA LEU A 386 0.10 0.15 -10.96
C LEU A 386 -0.15 1.29 -9.96
N ASN A 387 -0.40 2.52 -10.43
CA ASN A 387 -0.56 3.74 -9.61
C ASN A 387 0.58 3.94 -8.59
N LEU A 388 1.82 3.68 -9.02
CA LEU A 388 2.99 3.73 -8.14
C LEU A 388 3.59 5.15 -8.07
N PRO A 389 4.11 5.59 -6.91
CA PRO A 389 4.90 6.81 -6.84
C PRO A 389 6.19 6.62 -7.64
N SER A 390 6.59 7.59 -8.48
CA SER A 390 7.88 7.50 -9.18
C SER A 390 9.02 7.84 -8.21
N PRO A 391 9.88 6.88 -7.79
CA PRO A 391 11.02 7.20 -6.95
C PRO A 391 12.00 8.12 -7.69
N THR A 392 12.46 9.16 -7.01
CA THR A 392 13.53 10.04 -7.50
C THR A 392 14.88 9.51 -7.01
N ILE A 393 15.89 9.52 -7.88
CA ILE A 393 17.25 9.10 -7.48
C ILE A 393 17.89 10.26 -6.70
N VAL A 394 18.15 10.04 -5.40
CA VAL A 394 18.86 10.98 -4.54
C VAL A 394 20.31 11.13 -5.02
N PRO A 395 20.77 12.34 -5.40
CA PRO A 395 22.14 12.58 -5.87
C PRO A 395 23.22 12.10 -4.91
N GLY A 396 23.07 12.35 -3.60
CA GLY A 396 24.06 11.98 -2.58
C GLY A 396 24.47 10.50 -2.60
N LEU A 397 23.52 9.59 -2.89
CA LEU A 397 23.77 8.15 -2.91
C LEU A 397 24.65 7.71 -4.10
N LEU A 398 24.65 8.47 -5.20
CA LEU A 398 25.50 8.21 -6.37
C LEU A 398 26.97 8.63 -6.17
N VAL A 399 27.29 9.47 -5.18
CA VAL A 399 28.64 10.03 -4.99
C VAL A 399 29.67 8.93 -4.74
N SER A 400 29.40 8.03 -3.78
CA SER A 400 30.32 6.95 -3.40
C SER A 400 30.74 6.10 -4.60
N LYS A 401 29.77 5.75 -5.45
CA LYS A 401 30.00 5.00 -6.68
C LYS A 401 30.94 5.74 -7.63
N TYR A 402 30.62 6.98 -8.00
CA TYR A 402 31.42 7.70 -9.00
C TYR A 402 32.80 8.13 -8.49
N VAL A 403 32.98 8.34 -7.18
CA VAL A 403 34.30 8.52 -6.55
C VAL A 403 35.14 7.24 -6.71
N THR A 404 34.52 6.07 -6.52
CA THR A 404 35.17 4.76 -6.70
C THR A 404 35.53 4.52 -8.17
N ASP A 405 34.60 4.77 -9.11
CA ASP A 405 34.82 4.66 -10.56
C ASP A 405 35.96 5.58 -11.05
N LEU A 406 36.11 6.76 -10.44
CA LEU A 406 37.19 7.73 -10.74
C LEU A 406 38.51 7.44 -10.01
N LYS A 407 38.55 6.46 -9.09
CA LYS A 407 39.67 6.13 -8.20
C LYS A 407 40.15 7.33 -7.37
N LEU A 408 39.22 7.97 -6.68
CA LEU A 408 39.46 9.16 -5.85
C LEU A 408 39.42 8.84 -4.35
N ASP A 409 40.10 9.66 -3.56
CA ASP A 409 40.16 9.52 -2.10
C ASP A 409 38.80 9.80 -1.42
N TYR A 410 38.54 9.11 -0.32
CA TYR A 410 37.33 9.21 0.51
C TYR A 410 37.06 10.65 1.00
N ARG A 411 38.11 11.47 1.18
CA ARG A 411 37.96 12.91 1.50
C ARG A 411 37.10 13.65 0.48
N ILE A 412 37.25 13.33 -0.82
CA ILE A 412 36.44 13.89 -1.91
C ILE A 412 34.97 13.45 -1.77
N GLN A 413 34.71 12.20 -1.39
CA GLN A 413 33.33 11.71 -1.17
C GLN A 413 32.60 12.48 -0.07
N ILE A 414 33.24 12.68 1.09
CA ILE A 414 32.65 13.47 2.18
C ILE A 414 32.33 14.88 1.72
N LEU A 415 33.30 15.54 1.06
CA LEU A 415 33.13 16.93 0.64
C LEU A 415 32.07 17.08 -0.46
N ALA A 416 32.05 16.18 -1.46
CA ALA A 416 31.04 16.18 -2.51
C ALA A 416 29.63 15.93 -1.94
N GLY A 417 29.48 15.00 -0.98
CA GLY A 417 28.22 14.80 -0.25
C GLY A 417 27.76 16.08 0.46
N ARG A 418 28.62 16.69 1.28
CA ARG A 418 28.32 17.96 1.98
C ARG A 418 27.97 19.12 1.04
N ILE A 419 28.59 19.17 -0.15
CA ILE A 419 28.27 20.18 -1.17
C ILE A 419 26.86 19.94 -1.73
N LEU A 420 26.48 18.68 -2.02
CA LEU A 420 25.13 18.33 -2.45
C LEU A 420 24.12 18.65 -1.34
N ASP A 421 24.29 18.15 -0.12
CA ASP A 421 23.37 18.41 1.00
C ASP A 421 23.09 19.91 1.22
N LYS A 422 24.13 20.75 1.07
CA LYS A 422 24.01 22.22 1.14
C LYS A 422 23.27 22.83 -0.05
N TYR A 423 23.45 22.27 -1.25
CA TYR A 423 22.78 22.70 -2.47
C TYR A 423 21.29 22.28 -2.47
N GLU A 424 20.97 21.06 -2.07
CA GLU A 424 19.60 20.54 -1.97
C GLU A 424 18.75 21.34 -0.98
N LYS A 425 19.35 21.82 0.12
CA LYS A 425 18.68 22.69 1.10
C LYS A 425 18.37 24.11 0.61
N ARG A 426 18.95 24.57 -0.51
CA ARG A 426 18.76 25.94 -1.02
C ARG A 426 18.14 26.01 -2.41
N TYR A 427 18.23 24.95 -3.22
CA TYR A 427 17.73 24.95 -4.59
C TYR A 427 16.87 23.73 -4.87
N THR A 428 15.81 23.93 -5.63
CA THR A 428 15.01 22.85 -6.17
C THR A 428 15.82 21.97 -7.13
N LEU A 429 15.76 20.66 -6.92
CA LEU A 429 16.33 19.64 -7.80
C LEU A 429 15.42 19.31 -9.00
N SER A 430 14.18 19.78 -8.99
CA SER A 430 13.19 19.45 -10.02
C SER A 430 13.70 19.79 -11.43
N GLY A 431 13.55 18.84 -12.36
CA GLY A 431 14.03 18.98 -13.75
C GLY A 431 15.54 18.90 -13.96
N LYS A 432 16.36 18.70 -12.91
CA LYS A 432 17.82 18.56 -13.03
C LYS A 432 18.23 17.10 -12.99
N ASP A 433 19.03 16.66 -13.95
CA ASP A 433 19.64 15.32 -13.95
C ASP A 433 20.56 15.14 -12.72
N PRO A 434 20.28 14.17 -11.82
CA PRO A 434 21.13 13.88 -10.66
C PRO A 434 22.59 13.61 -11.02
N LYS A 435 22.88 12.99 -12.17
CA LYS A 435 24.25 12.71 -12.60
C LYS A 435 25.06 13.99 -12.79
N GLY A 436 24.45 15.00 -13.41
CA GLY A 436 25.10 16.30 -13.66
C GLY A 436 25.45 17.05 -12.38
N LEU A 437 24.60 16.96 -11.35
CA LEU A 437 24.85 17.57 -10.04
C LEU A 437 26.00 16.85 -9.31
N VAL A 438 25.99 15.52 -9.27
CA VAL A 438 27.05 14.72 -8.64
C VAL A 438 28.40 14.94 -9.34
N ALA A 439 28.41 14.99 -10.67
CA ALA A 439 29.62 15.26 -11.45
C ALA A 439 30.25 16.63 -11.13
N ALA A 440 29.42 17.67 -11.00
CA ALA A 440 29.87 19.01 -10.63
C ALA A 440 30.36 19.05 -9.16
N ALA A 441 29.66 18.40 -8.23
CA ALA A 441 30.05 18.30 -6.83
C ALA A 441 31.41 17.60 -6.64
N ILE A 442 31.62 16.45 -7.30
CA ILE A 442 32.90 15.71 -7.27
C ILE A 442 34.03 16.55 -7.87
N TYR A 443 33.80 17.26 -8.98
CA TYR A 443 34.81 18.12 -9.58
C TYR A 443 35.23 19.28 -8.65
N ILE A 444 34.26 19.93 -8.00
CA ILE A 444 34.53 21.02 -7.03
C ILE A 444 35.30 20.47 -5.82
N ALA A 445 34.89 19.32 -5.28
CA ALA A 445 35.55 18.67 -4.15
C ALA A 445 37.00 18.24 -4.48
N ALA A 446 37.25 17.69 -5.68
CA ALA A 446 38.59 17.36 -6.13
C ALA A 446 39.49 18.60 -6.28
N HIS A 447 38.95 19.69 -6.85
CA HIS A 447 39.67 20.96 -6.97
C HIS A 447 40.03 21.56 -5.60
N TYR A 448 39.11 21.48 -4.63
CA TYR A 448 39.36 21.95 -3.25
C TYR A 448 40.51 21.17 -2.59
N HIS A 449 40.60 19.87 -2.82
CA HIS A 449 41.72 19.03 -2.38
C HIS A 449 42.97 19.11 -3.29
N ARG A 450 43.05 20.08 -4.21
CA ARG A 450 44.14 20.30 -5.18
C ARG A 450 44.44 19.09 -6.10
N ILE A 451 43.50 18.17 -6.25
CA ILE A 451 43.62 16.99 -7.11
C ILE A 451 43.21 17.39 -8.54
N LYS A 452 44.18 17.36 -9.47
CA LYS A 452 43.99 17.73 -10.88
C LYS A 452 43.20 16.64 -11.62
N ILE A 453 41.95 16.94 -12.00
CA ILE A 453 41.09 16.07 -12.81
C ILE A 453 40.54 16.87 -13.99
N SER A 454 40.59 16.32 -15.21
CA SER A 454 39.93 16.96 -16.36
C SER A 454 38.41 16.77 -16.30
N GLN A 455 37.67 17.78 -16.76
CA GLN A 455 36.21 17.67 -16.96
C GLN A 455 35.86 16.51 -17.89
N THR A 456 36.72 16.25 -18.88
CA THR A 456 36.60 15.16 -19.86
C THR A 456 36.67 13.77 -19.22
N LYS A 457 37.46 13.59 -18.15
CA LYS A 457 37.56 12.33 -17.40
C LYS A 457 36.32 12.11 -16.52
N VAL A 458 35.85 13.16 -15.85
CA VAL A 458 34.63 13.12 -15.01
C VAL A 458 33.39 12.85 -15.85
N SER A 459 33.21 13.55 -16.97
CA SER A 459 32.05 13.40 -17.85
C SER A 459 31.95 11.99 -18.44
N ARG A 460 33.08 11.43 -18.92
CA ARG A 460 33.17 10.06 -19.45
C ARG A 460 32.89 8.99 -18.40
N ALA A 461 33.42 9.12 -17.18
CA ALA A 461 33.20 8.14 -16.11
C ALA A 461 31.72 8.07 -15.68
N ILE A 462 31.06 9.23 -15.56
CA ILE A 462 29.66 9.34 -15.10
C ILE A 462 28.66 9.08 -16.25
N GLY A 463 29.10 9.25 -17.49
CA GLY A 463 28.29 9.06 -18.70
C GLY A 463 27.37 10.26 -18.98
N ILE A 464 27.92 11.47 -18.89
CA ILE A 464 27.24 12.74 -19.23
C ILE A 464 28.05 13.52 -20.27
N THR A 465 27.44 14.51 -20.92
CA THR A 465 28.19 15.42 -21.81
C THR A 465 29.01 16.42 -21.00
N GLU A 466 30.13 16.90 -21.57
CA GLU A 466 30.94 17.96 -20.96
C GLU A 466 30.17 19.28 -20.82
N VAL A 467 29.25 19.57 -21.74
CA VAL A 467 28.40 20.77 -21.66
C VAL A 467 27.46 20.69 -20.46
N THR A 468 26.86 19.52 -20.20
CA THR A 468 26.05 19.27 -18.99
C THR A 468 26.85 19.53 -17.72
N LEU A 469 28.10 19.02 -17.66
CA LEU A 469 29.01 19.23 -16.52
C LEU A 469 29.35 20.72 -16.34
N ARG A 470 29.74 21.43 -17.40
CA ARG A 470 30.07 22.86 -17.34
C ARG A 470 28.90 23.71 -16.87
N ASN A 471 27.69 23.44 -17.37
CA ASN A 471 26.48 24.18 -16.98
C ASN A 471 26.17 24.01 -15.49
N ARG A 472 26.20 22.77 -14.97
CA ARG A 472 25.98 22.50 -13.53
C ARG A 472 27.11 23.04 -12.66
N LEU A 473 28.36 22.97 -13.11
CA LEU A 473 29.51 23.54 -12.42
C LEU A 473 29.42 25.07 -12.30
N ASN A 474 28.99 25.77 -13.36
CA ASN A 474 28.77 27.22 -13.32
C ASN A 474 27.61 27.59 -12.38
N GLU A 475 26.56 26.77 -12.33
CA GLU A 475 25.43 26.91 -11.39
C GLU A 475 25.90 26.77 -9.93
N MET A 476 26.66 25.71 -9.62
CA MET A 476 27.18 25.46 -8.27
C MET A 476 28.27 26.46 -7.84
N LYS A 477 29.06 27.00 -8.76
CA LYS A 477 30.03 28.07 -8.46
C LYS A 477 29.37 29.38 -8.02
N LYS A 478 28.18 29.71 -8.53
CA LYS A 478 27.41 30.88 -8.05
C LYS A 478 26.97 30.71 -6.59
N PHE A 479 26.74 29.47 -6.16
CA PHE A 479 26.35 29.12 -4.79
C PHE A 479 27.52 29.15 -3.78
N MET A 480 28.75 28.89 -4.23
CA MET A 480 29.96 28.90 -3.38
C MET A 480 30.90 30.07 -3.77
N PRO A 481 30.58 31.33 -3.43
CA PRO A 481 31.45 32.47 -3.74
C PRO A 481 32.83 32.39 -3.08
N ASP A 482 32.95 31.71 -1.93
CA ASP A 482 34.23 31.46 -1.24
C ASP A 482 35.22 30.59 -2.04
N TYR A 483 34.77 29.93 -3.12
CA TYR A 483 35.63 29.19 -4.04
C TYR A 483 36.72 30.07 -4.71
N LYS A 484 36.59 31.41 -4.66
CA LYS A 484 37.57 32.34 -5.25
C LYS A 484 38.82 32.63 -4.38
N ARG A 485 38.96 32.07 -3.18
CA ARG A 485 39.98 32.50 -2.18
C ARG A 485 41.09 31.48 -1.83
N SER A 486 41.33 30.44 -2.65
CA SER A 486 42.33 29.39 -2.36
C SER A 486 43.01 28.78 -3.58
#